data_AF-A0A4U9HF47-F1
#
_entry.id   AF-A0A4U9HF47-F1
#
_cell.length_a   1.000
_cell.length_b   1.000
_cell.length_c   1.000
_cell.angle_alpha   90.00
_cell.angle_beta   90.00
_cell.angle_gamma   90.00
#
_symmetry.space_group_name_H-M   'P 1'
#
loop_
_entity.id
_entity.type
_entity.pdbx_description
1 polymer ?
#
loop_
_entity_poly.entity_id
_entity_poly.type
_entity_poly.pdbx_seq_one_letter_code
_entity_poly.pdbx_strand_id
1 'polypeptide(L)'
;MDDAAARDYLLARHLRPQPRVLQGQALRDLASAAIDISDGLISDLQHLLTASQCGARIDLDELPLSQALTESTDGEQALRWALTGGEDYELCFTVPEINAARWTWR
;
A
#
# COMPACT_ATOMS: atom_id res chain seq x y z
N MET A 1 2.45 -10.27 19.06
CA MET A 1 0.99 -10.36 19.28
C MET A 1 0.63 -11.82 19.58
N ASP A 2 -0.56 -12.17 20.08
CA ASP A 2 -0.95 -13.59 20.11
C ASP A 2 -1.46 -14.04 18.72
N ASP A 3 -1.31 -15.33 18.39
CA ASP A 3 -1.67 -15.87 17.07
C ASP A 3 -3.13 -15.65 16.67
N ALA A 4 -4.05 -15.65 17.66
CA ALA A 4 -5.47 -15.44 17.39
C ALA A 4 -5.76 -13.98 17.04
N ALA A 5 -5.18 -13.03 17.76
CA ALA A 5 -5.26 -11.61 17.47
C ALA A 5 -4.63 -11.25 16.11
N ALA A 6 -3.51 -11.90 15.74
CA ALA A 6 -2.89 -11.73 14.43
C ALA A 6 -3.82 -12.15 13.30
N ARG A 7 -4.40 -13.35 13.44
CA ARG A 7 -5.35 -13.89 12.47
C ARG A 7 -6.60 -13.03 12.37
N ASP A 8 -7.17 -12.61 13.49
CA ASP A 8 -8.39 -11.81 13.52
C ASP A 8 -8.16 -10.42 12.87
N TYR A 9 -6.99 -9.82 13.07
CA TYR A 9 -6.59 -8.59 12.38
C TYR A 9 -6.53 -8.77 10.85
N LEU A 10 -5.85 -9.83 10.38
CA LEU A 10 -5.70 -10.11 8.95
C LEU A 10 -7.06 -10.42 8.30
N LEU A 11 -7.89 -11.24 8.94
CA LEU A 11 -9.25 -11.53 8.49
C LEU A 11 -10.12 -10.27 8.43
N ALA A 12 -10.02 -9.39 9.43
CA ALA A 12 -10.75 -8.13 9.43
C ALA A 12 -10.32 -7.23 8.26
N ARG A 13 -9.01 -7.14 7.97
CA ARG A 13 -8.49 -6.34 6.85
C ARG A 13 -8.99 -6.83 5.50
N HIS A 14 -9.16 -8.14 5.31
CA HIS A 14 -9.64 -8.75 4.07
C HIS A 14 -11.18 -8.73 3.95
N LEU A 15 -11.91 -9.09 5.01
CA LEU A 15 -13.38 -9.19 4.96
C LEU A 15 -14.10 -7.84 5.11
N ARG A 16 -13.44 -6.87 5.76
CA ARG A 16 -13.97 -5.54 6.09
C ARG A 16 -12.89 -4.46 5.87
N PRO A 17 -12.36 -4.31 4.65
CA PRO A 17 -11.37 -3.29 4.35
C PRO A 17 -11.93 -1.90 4.61
N GLN A 18 -11.08 -1.00 5.11
CA GLN A 18 -11.42 0.41 5.30
C GLN A 18 -10.85 1.22 4.14
N PRO A 19 -11.69 1.71 3.20
CA PRO A 19 -11.20 2.49 2.07
C PRO A 19 -10.61 3.82 2.55
N ARG A 20 -9.50 4.23 1.95
CA ARG A 20 -8.75 5.44 2.30
C ARG A 20 -9.35 6.73 1.72
N VAL A 21 -10.66 6.93 1.89
CA VAL A 21 -11.41 8.02 1.25
C VAL A 21 -10.90 9.40 1.68
N LEU A 22 -10.71 9.63 2.98
CA LEU A 22 -10.25 10.92 3.49
C LEU A 22 -8.83 11.24 3.02
N GLN A 23 -7.96 10.23 2.98
CA GLN A 23 -6.59 10.35 2.46
C GLN A 23 -6.61 10.66 0.97
N GLY A 24 -7.42 9.95 0.19
CA GLY A 24 -7.61 10.23 -1.23
C GLY A 24 -8.10 11.66 -1.50
N GLN A 25 -9.00 12.18 -0.66
CA GLN A 25 -9.46 13.57 -0.76
C GLN A 25 -8.34 14.58 -0.43
N ALA A 26 -7.49 14.28 0.54
CA ALA A 26 -6.36 15.11 0.94
C ALA A 26 -5.23 15.14 -0.11
N LEU A 27 -5.13 14.12 -0.96
CA LEU A 27 -4.11 14.02 -2.01
C LEU A 27 -4.39 14.90 -3.24
N ARG A 28 -5.61 15.41 -3.43
CA ARG A 28 -6.03 16.11 -4.66
C ARG A 28 -5.13 17.26 -5.10
N ASP A 29 -4.55 18.00 -4.16
CA ASP A 29 -3.68 19.15 -4.44
C ASP A 29 -2.19 18.88 -4.17
N LEU A 30 -1.85 17.62 -3.86
CA LEU A 30 -0.49 17.22 -3.48
C LEU A 30 0.11 16.21 -4.45
N ALA A 31 -0.66 15.18 -4.82
CA ALA A 31 -0.21 14.08 -5.65
C ALA A 31 -0.21 14.44 -7.14
N SER A 32 0.77 13.90 -7.87
CA SER A 32 0.81 13.95 -9.34
C SER A 32 0.01 12.83 -9.98
N ALA A 33 -0.06 11.67 -9.32
CA ALA A 33 -0.87 10.53 -9.74
C ALA A 33 -1.22 9.69 -8.51
N ALA A 34 -2.36 9.01 -8.53
CA ALA A 34 -2.80 8.09 -7.48
C ALA A 34 -3.65 6.96 -8.05
N ILE A 35 -3.58 5.79 -7.43
CA ILE A 35 -4.40 4.61 -7.69
C ILE A 35 -4.65 3.86 -6.38
N ASP A 36 -5.79 3.20 -6.23
CA ASP A 36 -6.00 2.25 -5.15
C ASP A 36 -5.34 0.89 -5.45
N ILE A 37 -4.99 0.16 -4.39
CA ILE A 37 -4.41 -1.19 -4.50
C ILE A 37 -5.52 -2.22 -4.31
N SER A 38 -5.94 -2.85 -5.40
CA SER A 38 -6.98 -3.90 -5.42
C SER A 38 -6.48 -5.21 -5.99
N ASP A 39 -5.58 -5.19 -6.96
CA ASP A 39 -5.06 -6.38 -7.65
C ASP A 39 -3.61 -6.67 -7.25
N GLY A 40 -3.05 -5.82 -6.38
CA GLY A 40 -1.74 -5.92 -5.79
C GLY A 40 -0.78 -4.86 -6.31
N LEU A 41 0.18 -4.48 -5.47
CA LEU A 41 1.02 -3.30 -5.68
C LEU A 41 1.70 -3.29 -7.05
N ILE A 42 2.27 -4.41 -7.49
CA ILE A 42 2.95 -4.48 -8.80
C ILE A 42 1.96 -4.23 -9.94
N SER A 43 0.78 -4.84 -9.90
CA SER A 43 -0.24 -4.72 -10.94
C SER A 43 -0.76 -3.29 -11.04
N ASP A 44 -1.19 -2.72 -9.92
CA ASP A 44 -1.80 -1.39 -9.90
C ASP A 44 -0.77 -0.28 -10.14
N LEU A 45 0.44 -0.41 -9.61
CA LEU A 45 1.53 0.51 -9.95
C LEU A 45 1.86 0.45 -11.45
N GLN A 46 1.82 -0.73 -12.08
CA GLN A 46 2.06 -0.84 -13.52
C GLN A 46 1.01 -0.08 -14.34
N HIS A 47 -0.26 -0.08 -13.93
CA HIS A 47 -1.30 0.73 -14.55
C HIS A 47 -0.96 2.24 -14.45
N LEU A 48 -0.60 2.70 -13.26
CA LEU A 48 -0.22 4.10 -13.02
C LEU A 48 1.00 4.52 -13.85
N LEU A 49 2.04 3.69 -13.89
CA LEU A 49 3.27 3.95 -14.65
C LEU A 49 3.04 3.95 -16.16
N THR A 50 2.20 3.03 -16.66
CA THR A 50 1.86 2.97 -18.09
C THR A 50 1.11 4.23 -18.52
N ALA A 51 0.12 4.66 -17.74
CA ALA A 51 -0.61 5.90 -17.99
C ALA A 51 0.30 7.15 -17.91
N SER A 52 1.32 7.10 -17.04
CA SER A 52 2.28 8.19 -16.82
C SER A 52 3.49 8.14 -17.76
N GLN A 53 3.63 7.10 -18.58
CA GLN A 53 4.74 6.90 -19.52
C GLN A 53 6.13 6.92 -18.87
N CYS A 54 6.25 6.33 -17.68
CA CYS A 54 7.50 6.29 -16.93
C CYS A 54 7.72 4.92 -16.24
N GLY A 55 8.83 4.80 -15.49
CA GLY A 55 9.11 3.65 -14.62
C GLY A 55 9.30 4.08 -13.17
N ALA A 56 9.34 3.12 -12.26
CA ALA A 56 9.62 3.35 -10.84
C ALA A 56 10.66 2.38 -10.30
N ARG A 57 11.35 2.80 -9.23
CA ARG A 57 12.19 1.95 -8.39
C ARG A 57 11.50 1.85 -7.03
N ILE A 58 11.25 0.61 -6.59
CA ILE A 58 10.67 0.33 -5.28
C ILE A 58 11.80 -0.11 -4.37
N ASP A 59 11.90 0.50 -3.19
CA ASP A 59 12.74 -0.01 -2.11
C ASP A 59 11.93 -1.00 -1.28
N LEU A 60 12.35 -2.26 -1.26
CA LEU A 60 11.61 -3.31 -0.57
C LEU A 60 11.77 -3.21 0.96
N ASP A 61 12.86 -2.59 1.44
CA ASP A 61 13.11 -2.42 2.87
C ASP A 61 12.20 -1.34 3.47
N GLU A 62 11.62 -0.46 2.65
CA GLU A 62 10.67 0.57 3.06
C GLU A 62 9.20 0.16 2.88
N LEU A 63 8.92 -1.05 2.37
CA LEU A 63 7.56 -1.49 2.13
C LEU A 63 6.82 -1.67 3.48
N PRO A 64 5.67 -1.01 3.70
CA PRO A 64 4.99 -1.06 4.98
C PRO A 64 4.32 -2.42 5.18
N LEU A 65 4.89 -3.24 6.06
CA LEU A 65 4.31 -4.52 6.46
C LEU A 65 3.69 -4.41 7.84
N SER A 66 2.47 -4.93 8.01
CA SER A 66 1.86 -4.99 9.33
C SER A 66 2.60 -5.98 10.24
N GLN A 67 2.63 -5.70 11.54
CA GLN A 67 3.18 -6.64 12.53
C GLN A 67 2.45 -7.99 12.47
N ALA A 68 1.13 -7.98 12.25
CA ALA A 68 0.33 -9.20 12.09
C ALA A 68 0.83 -10.08 10.95
N LEU A 69 1.13 -9.48 9.80
CA LEU A 69 1.64 -10.19 8.64
C LEU A 69 3.02 -10.78 8.94
N THR A 70 3.96 -9.94 9.40
CA THR A 70 5.37 -10.33 9.63
C THR A 70 5.54 -11.37 10.75
N GLU A 71 4.66 -11.40 11.75
CA GLU A 71 4.67 -12.44 12.79
C GLU A 71 3.99 -13.75 12.36
N SER A 72 3.15 -13.72 11.29
CA SER A 72 2.36 -14.88 10.86
C SER A 72 3.01 -15.75 9.78
N THR A 73 4.06 -15.27 9.14
CA THR A 73 4.73 -15.96 8.02
C THR A 73 6.20 -15.54 7.92
N ASP A 74 6.97 -16.19 7.06
CA ASP A 74 8.37 -15.77 6.82
C ASP A 74 8.45 -14.47 6.00
N GLY A 75 9.61 -13.80 6.08
CA GLY A 75 9.79 -12.50 5.45
C GLY A 75 9.64 -12.52 3.92
N GLU A 76 10.02 -13.60 3.25
CA GLU A 76 9.90 -13.71 1.79
C GLU A 76 8.42 -13.82 1.40
N GLN A 77 7.65 -14.64 2.11
CA GLN A 77 6.23 -14.79 1.89
C GLN A 77 5.46 -13.50 2.22
N ALA A 78 5.83 -12.80 3.29
CA ALA A 78 5.24 -11.50 3.64
C ALA A 78 5.46 -10.46 2.53
N LEU A 79 6.69 -10.36 2.01
CA LEU A 79 7.00 -9.47 0.88
C LEU A 79 6.24 -9.87 -0.38
N ARG A 80 6.16 -11.16 -0.68
CA ARG A 80 5.40 -11.66 -1.83
C ARG A 80 3.93 -11.24 -1.75
N TRP A 81 3.28 -11.42 -0.60
CA TRP A 81 1.90 -10.98 -0.41
C TRP A 81 1.75 -9.45 -0.48
N ALA A 82 2.68 -8.67 0.07
CA ALA A 82 2.61 -7.22 -0.04
C ALA A 82 2.81 -6.70 -1.48
N LEU A 83 3.54 -7.43 -2.32
CA LEU A 83 3.79 -7.06 -3.71
C LEU A 83 2.70 -7.51 -4.68
N THR A 84 2.11 -8.70 -4.44
CA THR A 84 1.20 -9.36 -5.40
C THR A 84 -0.15 -9.72 -4.82
N GLY A 85 -0.35 -9.60 -3.51
CA GLY A 85 -1.64 -9.79 -2.88
C GLY A 85 -2.55 -8.59 -3.17
N GLY A 86 -3.81 -8.87 -3.46
CA GLY A 86 -4.83 -7.84 -3.72
C GLY A 86 -5.71 -7.56 -2.50
N GLU A 87 -6.78 -6.79 -2.75
CA GLU A 87 -7.84 -6.50 -1.79
C GLU A 87 -7.37 -5.76 -0.52
N ASP A 88 -6.23 -5.06 -0.60
CA ASP A 88 -5.72 -4.24 0.50
C ASP A 88 -6.50 -2.93 0.69
N TYR A 89 -7.00 -2.37 -0.43
CA TYR A 89 -7.69 -1.08 -0.55
C TYR A 89 -6.90 0.11 0.04
N GLU A 90 -5.57 0.00 -0.02
CA GLU A 90 -4.64 1.09 0.27
C GLU A 90 -4.48 2.01 -0.95
N LEU A 91 -3.75 3.11 -0.80
CA LEU A 91 -3.45 4.04 -1.89
C LEU A 91 -1.98 4.00 -2.28
N CYS A 92 -1.71 3.86 -3.57
CA CYS A 92 -0.42 4.09 -4.19
C CYS A 92 -0.45 5.44 -4.91
N PHE A 93 0.47 6.36 -4.60
CA PHE A 93 0.49 7.67 -5.21
C PHE A 93 1.91 8.23 -5.32
N THR A 94 2.08 9.21 -6.21
CA THR A 94 3.34 9.93 -6.42
C THR A 94 3.18 11.39 -6.02
N VAL A 95 4.23 11.98 -5.46
CA VAL A 95 4.25 13.37 -4.99
C VAL A 95 5.53 14.02 -5.50
N PRO A 96 5.48 15.24 -6.05
CA PRO A 96 6.69 16.01 -6.31
C PRO A 96 7.48 16.23 -5.02
N GLU A 97 8.81 16.23 -5.09
CA GLU A 97 9.69 16.39 -3.92
C GLU A 97 9.37 17.66 -3.11
N ILE A 98 9.00 18.76 -3.78
CA ILE A 98 8.56 20.01 -3.15
C ILE A 98 7.31 19.84 -2.25
N ASN A 99 6.48 18.85 -2.54
CA ASN A 99 5.29 18.51 -1.75
C ASN A 99 5.56 17.40 -0.72
N ALA A 100 6.70 16.72 -0.77
CA ALA A 100 7.00 15.60 0.13
C ALA A 100 6.99 16.03 1.61
N ALA A 101 7.56 17.20 1.92
CA ALA A 101 7.53 17.76 3.29
C ALA A 101 6.14 18.19 3.77
N ARG A 102 5.19 18.41 2.85
CA ARG A 102 3.78 18.72 3.17
C ARG A 102 2.97 17.47 3.44
N TRP A 103 3.49 16.32 3.00
CA TRP A 103 2.97 15.00 3.30
C TRP A 103 3.69 14.41 4.50
N THR A 104 3.43 14.94 5.69
CA THR A 104 3.83 14.31 6.95
C THR A 104 2.64 13.52 7.51
N TRP A 105 2.57 12.25 7.19
CA TRP A 105 1.77 11.27 7.94
C TRP A 105 2.74 10.28 8.61
N ARG A 106 2.63 10.20 9.94
CA ARG A 106 2.99 9.04 10.77
C ARG A 106 1.69 8.42 11.25
#